data_AF-A0AAV8XAE2-F1
#
_entry.id   AF-A0AAV8XAE2-F1
#
_cell.length_a   1.000
_cell.length_b   1.000
_cell.length_c   1.000
_cell.angle_alpha   90.00
_cell.angle_beta   90.00
_cell.angle_gamma   90.00
#
_symmetry.space_group_name_H-M   'P 1'
#
loop_
_entity.id
_entity.type
_entity.pdbx_description
1 polymer ?
#
loop_
_entity_poly.entity_id
_entity_poly.type
_entity_poly.pdbx_seq_one_letter_code
_entity_poly.pdbx_strand_id
1 'polypeptide(L)'
;MILTPSKAVKYLGIWLDTKLTFAEHVQKVKQKVERTTTASPMPNIGGPRASKRRLLSSVIHSLILYTAHVWSTVTKNQKIIRKLASLNRKINIRITSAYRTVSTEGVVVTAGVPPIELMLQERWEKNSGLDARTAKENLMMSWEYK
;
A
#
# COMPACT_ATOMS: atom_id res chain seq x y z
N MET A 1 35.97 -12.40 7.30
CA MET A 1 34.85 -11.44 7.36
C MET A 1 33.77 -12.04 8.24
N ILE A 2 33.62 -11.55 9.48
CA ILE A 2 32.70 -12.13 10.48
C ILE A 2 31.31 -11.55 10.22
N LEU A 3 30.36 -12.39 9.79
CA LEU A 3 28.96 -12.00 9.66
C LEU A 3 28.34 -11.96 11.07
N THR A 4 28.15 -10.77 11.62
CA THR A 4 27.37 -10.61 12.85
C THR A 4 25.88 -10.88 12.55
N PRO A 5 25.17 -11.71 13.34
CA PRO A 5 23.76 -11.97 13.13
C PRO A 5 22.94 -10.68 13.31
N SER A 6 22.48 -10.10 12.20
CA SER A 6 21.58 -8.96 12.19
C SER A 6 20.14 -9.43 12.34
N LYS A 7 19.32 -8.71 13.11
CA LYS A 7 17.91 -9.05 13.33
C LYS A 7 17.07 -9.01 12.05
N ALA A 8 17.49 -8.17 11.09
CA ALA A 8 16.92 -8.08 9.75
C ALA A 8 18.00 -7.88 8.68
N VAL A 9 17.77 -8.44 7.49
CA VAL A 9 18.67 -8.35 6.33
C VAL A 9 17.93 -7.79 5.13
N LYS A 10 18.57 -6.89 4.38
CA LYS A 10 18.01 -6.34 3.14
C LYS A 10 18.31 -7.29 1.97
N TYR A 11 17.26 -7.80 1.34
CA TYR A 11 17.36 -8.69 0.18
C TYR A 11 16.38 -8.22 -0.92
N LEU A 12 16.87 -8.00 -2.15
CA LEU A 12 16.08 -7.51 -3.29
C LEU A 12 15.21 -6.27 -2.97
N GLY A 13 15.71 -5.38 -2.10
CA GLY A 13 14.97 -4.18 -1.67
C GLY A 13 13.95 -4.40 -0.55
N ILE A 14 13.77 -5.64 -0.09
CA ILE A 14 12.88 -6.06 0.99
C ILE A 14 13.70 -6.25 2.27
N TRP A 15 13.12 -5.95 3.44
CA TRP A 15 13.77 -6.22 4.72
C TRP A 15 13.19 -7.53 5.27
N LEU A 16 14.04 -8.55 5.37
CA LEU A 16 13.70 -9.87 5.89
C LEU A 16 14.05 -9.91 7.37
N ASP A 17 13.03 -9.97 8.21
CA ASP A 17 13.19 -10.19 9.65
C ASP A 17 13.46 -11.69 9.91
N THR A 18 14.20 -12.01 10.98
CA THR A 18 14.49 -13.41 11.38
C THR A 18 13.25 -14.30 11.52
N LYS A 19 12.10 -13.72 11.86
CA LYS A 19 10.81 -14.43 11.99
C LYS A 19 9.94 -14.37 10.74
N LEU A 20 10.43 -13.80 9.64
CA LEU A 20 9.69 -13.55 8.40
C LEU A 20 8.33 -12.87 8.66
N THR A 21 8.28 -11.98 9.65
CA THR A 21 7.07 -11.20 9.97
C THR A 21 6.97 -9.93 9.12
N PHE A 22 8.06 -9.50 8.49
CA PHE A 22 8.15 -8.31 7.62
C PHE A 22 7.70 -7.01 8.30
N ALA A 23 7.71 -6.99 9.62
CA ALA A 23 7.30 -5.83 10.41
C ALA A 23 8.28 -4.67 10.21
N GLU A 24 9.58 -4.95 10.10
CA GLU A 24 10.59 -3.93 9.84
C GLU A 24 10.44 -3.38 8.41
N HIS A 25 10.17 -4.24 7.43
CA HIS A 25 9.92 -3.80 6.07
C HIS A 25 8.74 -2.82 5.98
N VAL A 26 7.60 -3.16 6.58
CA VAL A 26 6.41 -2.29 6.58
C VAL A 26 6.71 -0.95 7.24
N GLN A 27 7.50 -0.95 8.31
CA GLN A 27 7.91 0.28 8.98
C GLN A 27 8.82 1.14 8.10
N LYS A 28 9.78 0.54 7.38
CA LYS A 28 10.65 1.26 6.43
C LYS A 28 9.86 1.79 5.24
N VAL A 29 8.93 1.01 4.69
CA VAL A 29 8.01 1.45 3.62
C VAL A 29 7.18 2.62 4.12
N LYS A 30 6.58 2.53 5.31
CA LYS A 30 5.82 3.63 5.92
C LYS A 30 6.65 4.91 5.99
N GLN A 31 7.87 4.84 6.51
CA GLN A 31 8.77 6.00 6.61
C GLN A 31 9.11 6.57 5.22
N LYS A 32 9.36 5.71 4.23
CA LYS A 32 9.63 6.14 2.86
C LYS A 32 8.43 6.86 2.24
N VAL A 33 7.23 6.32 2.40
CA VAL A 33 5.97 6.93 1.93
C VAL A 33 5.71 8.27 2.61
N GLU A 34 5.91 8.34 3.93
CA GLU A 34 5.73 9.58 4.69
C GLU A 34 6.70 10.66 4.20
N ARG A 35 7.99 10.32 3.99
CA ARG A 35 8.99 11.23 3.42
C ARG A 35 8.62 11.73 2.02
N THR A 36 8.19 10.83 1.13
CA THR A 36 7.76 11.20 -0.22
C THR A 36 6.53 12.12 -0.18
N THR A 37 5.61 11.86 0.74
CA THR A 37 4.40 12.68 0.90
C THR A 37 4.71 14.07 1.46
N THR A 38 5.68 14.18 2.38
CA THR A 38 6.10 15.48 2.94
C THR A 38 6.95 16.30 1.98
N ALA A 39 7.77 15.63 1.15
CA ALA A 39 8.65 16.29 0.18
C ALA A 39 7.88 16.96 -0.98
N SER A 40 6.66 16.50 -1.25
CA SER A 40 5.77 17.11 -2.25
C SER A 40 4.57 17.75 -1.55
N PRO A 41 4.70 18.97 -1.00
CA PRO A 41 3.60 19.66 -0.34
C PRO A 41 2.47 19.93 -1.34
N MET A 42 1.33 19.28 -1.13
CA MET A 42 0.12 19.45 -1.94
C MET A 42 -0.96 20.07 -1.07
N PRO A 43 -1.12 21.42 -1.06
CA PRO A 43 -2.14 22.07 -0.26
C PRO A 43 -3.53 21.59 -0.68
N ASN A 44 -4.46 21.48 0.26
CA ASN A 44 -5.81 20.98 -0.04
C ASN A 44 -6.58 21.95 -0.96
N ILE A 45 -6.37 23.25 -0.77
CA ILE A 45 -6.97 24.34 -1.55
C ILE A 45 -5.88 24.94 -2.44
N GLY A 46 -6.21 25.20 -3.71
CA GLY A 46 -5.27 25.79 -4.67
C GLY A 46 -4.08 24.89 -5.07
N GLY A 47 -4.08 23.63 -4.65
CA GLY A 47 -3.02 22.68 -4.96
C GLY A 47 -3.17 21.98 -6.33
N PRO A 48 -2.29 21.01 -6.64
CA PRO A 48 -2.33 20.26 -7.88
C PRO A 48 -3.67 19.54 -8.11
N ARG A 49 -4.07 19.41 -9.38
CA ARG A 49 -5.27 18.64 -9.79
C ARG A 49 -5.17 17.17 -9.33
N ALA A 50 -6.33 16.53 -9.18
CA ALA A 50 -6.45 15.12 -8.78
C ALA A 50 -5.61 14.16 -9.64
N SER A 51 -5.46 14.43 -10.95
CA SER A 51 -4.63 13.62 -11.85
C SER A 51 -3.15 13.57 -11.44
N LYS A 52 -2.55 14.72 -11.10
CA LYS A 52 -1.16 14.79 -10.61
C LYS A 52 -1.00 14.08 -9.26
N ARG A 53 -1.99 14.21 -8.38
CA ARG A 53 -2.02 13.52 -7.08
C ARG A 53 -2.10 12.01 -7.25
N ARG A 54 -2.93 11.52 -8.17
CA ARG A 54 -3.03 10.09 -8.52
C ARG A 54 -1.71 9.53 -9.05
N LEU A 55 -0.97 10.30 -9.85
CA LEU A 55 0.35 9.88 -10.32
C LEU A 55 1.34 9.68 -9.15
N LEU A 56 1.38 10.59 -8.18
CA LEU A 56 2.23 10.41 -7.01
C LEU A 56 1.80 9.20 -6.18
N SER A 57 0.49 9.01 -6.03
CA SER A 57 -0.07 7.87 -5.33
C SER A 57 0.22 6.54 -6.02
N SER A 58 0.19 6.47 -7.36
CA SER A 58 0.48 5.24 -8.09
C SER A 58 1.93 4.78 -7.91
N VAL A 59 2.88 5.72 -7.77
CA VAL A 59 4.28 5.41 -7.40
C VAL A 59 4.35 4.79 -6.00
N ILE A 60 3.61 5.37 -5.04
CA ILE A 60 3.55 4.86 -3.67
C ILE A 60 2.89 3.47 -3.63
N HIS A 61 1.78 3.28 -4.33
CA HIS A 61 1.12 1.98 -4.43
C HIS A 61 2.03 0.96 -5.09
N SER A 62 2.77 1.32 -6.14
CA SER A 62 3.75 0.44 -6.78
C SER A 62 4.86 0.01 -5.80
N LEU A 63 5.37 0.93 -4.97
CA LEU A 63 6.34 0.60 -3.92
C LEU A 63 5.80 -0.41 -2.91
N ILE A 64 4.53 -0.26 -2.52
CA ILE A 64 3.85 -1.14 -1.56
C ILE A 64 3.56 -2.51 -2.20
N LEU A 65 3.05 -2.51 -3.43
CA LEU A 65 2.63 -3.71 -4.16
C LEU A 65 3.80 -4.50 -4.75
N TYR A 66 4.97 -3.90 -4.90
CA TYR A 66 6.17 -4.60 -5.37
C TYR A 66 6.46 -5.85 -4.55
N THR A 67 6.22 -5.79 -3.24
CA THR A 67 6.44 -6.90 -2.31
C THR A 67 5.20 -7.78 -2.09
N ALA A 68 4.15 -7.63 -2.91
CA ALA A 68 2.89 -8.38 -2.76
C ALA A 68 3.09 -9.90 -2.70
N HIS A 69 4.04 -10.42 -3.48
CA HIS A 69 4.39 -11.85 -3.50
C HIS A 69 4.83 -12.39 -2.14
N VAL A 70 5.63 -11.59 -1.41
CA VAL A 70 6.07 -11.92 -0.05
C VAL A 70 4.93 -11.75 0.96
N TRP A 71 4.02 -10.83 0.68
CA TRP A 71 2.99 -10.41 1.63
C TRP A 71 1.84 -11.41 1.78
N SER A 72 1.70 -12.43 0.92
CA SER A 72 0.68 -13.48 1.11
C SER A 72 0.76 -14.14 2.50
N THR A 73 1.97 -14.30 3.04
CA THR A 73 2.21 -14.79 4.41
C THR A 73 1.93 -13.72 5.47
N VAL A 74 2.14 -12.46 5.12
CA VAL A 74 2.00 -11.27 5.97
C VAL A 74 0.55 -10.82 6.12
N THR A 75 -0.30 -11.05 5.11
CA THR A 75 -1.74 -10.77 5.14
C THR A 75 -2.45 -11.57 6.24
N LYS A 76 -1.83 -12.62 6.78
CA LYS A 76 -2.36 -13.31 7.97
C LYS A 76 -2.21 -12.48 9.26
N ASN A 77 -1.35 -11.46 9.27
CA ASN A 77 -1.11 -10.61 10.42
C ASN A 77 -1.95 -9.33 10.38
N GLN A 78 -3.04 -9.33 11.16
CA GLN A 78 -3.95 -8.20 11.30
C GLN A 78 -3.27 -6.89 11.71
N LYS A 79 -2.18 -6.94 12.49
CA LYS A 79 -1.45 -5.72 12.88
C LYS A 79 -0.79 -5.04 11.69
N ILE A 80 -0.31 -5.83 10.72
CA ILE A 80 0.34 -5.32 9.53
C ILE A 80 -0.71 -4.80 8.53
N ILE A 81 -1.81 -5.53 8.33
CA ILE A 81 -2.93 -5.05 7.51
C ILE A 81 -3.42 -3.69 8.01
N ARG A 82 -3.63 -3.52 9.33
CA ARG A 82 -4.05 -2.24 9.91
C ARG A 82 -3.07 -1.09 9.61
N LYS A 83 -1.75 -1.36 9.66
CA LYS A 83 -0.72 -0.36 9.29
C LYS A 83 -0.80 0.02 7.82
N LEU A 84 -0.99 -0.97 6.94
CA LEU A 84 -1.11 -0.77 5.50
C LEU A 84 -2.42 -0.05 5.13
N ALA A 85 -3.54 -0.39 5.78
CA ALA A 85 -4.81 0.29 5.64
C ALA A 85 -4.71 1.76 6.07
N SER A 86 -4.01 2.04 7.18
CA SER A 86 -3.73 3.42 7.61
C SER A 86 -2.91 4.21 6.58
N LEU A 87 -1.91 3.58 5.96
CA LEU A 87 -1.15 4.18 4.85
C LEU A 87 -2.02 4.44 3.62
N ASN A 88 -2.82 3.45 3.20
CA ASN A 88 -3.72 3.60 2.04
C ASN A 88 -4.71 4.75 2.26
N ARG A 89 -5.26 4.85 3.48
CA ARG A 89 -6.13 5.97 3.85
C ARG A 89 -5.43 7.31 3.69
N LYS A 90 -4.20 7.45 4.22
CA LYS A 90 -3.42 8.70 4.08
C LYS A 90 -3.20 9.06 2.61
N ILE A 91 -2.91 8.08 1.77
CA ILE A 91 -2.73 8.27 0.32
C ILE A 91 -4.04 8.73 -0.32
N ASN A 92 -5.16 8.08 -0.04
CA ASN A 92 -6.45 8.42 -0.63
C ASN A 92 -6.94 9.81 -0.20
N ILE A 93 -6.71 10.21 1.05
CA ILE A 93 -6.95 11.60 1.51
C ILE A 93 -6.15 12.60 0.65
N ARG A 94 -4.89 12.28 0.33
CA ARG A 94 -4.06 13.15 -0.49
C ARG A 94 -4.52 13.22 -1.94
N ILE A 95 -5.05 12.12 -2.50
CA ILE A 95 -5.64 12.08 -3.84
C ILE A 95 -6.86 13.00 -3.92
N THR A 96 -7.78 12.85 -2.98
CA THR A 96 -9.07 13.57 -2.98
C THR A 96 -8.97 14.98 -2.40
N SER A 97 -7.84 15.33 -1.79
CA SER A 97 -7.68 16.57 -1.00
C SER A 97 -8.68 16.68 0.16
N ALA A 98 -9.19 15.54 0.63
CA ALA A 98 -10.16 15.47 1.72
C ALA A 98 -9.57 15.91 3.07
N TYR A 99 -10.45 16.20 4.02
CA TYR A 99 -10.06 16.43 5.41
C TYR A 99 -9.80 15.11 6.15
N ARG A 100 -9.04 15.19 7.25
CA ARG A 100 -8.64 14.01 8.05
C ARG A 100 -9.83 13.31 8.74
N THR A 101 -10.96 13.99 8.88
CA THR A 101 -12.18 13.51 9.56
C THR A 101 -13.10 12.69 8.67
N VAL A 102 -12.91 12.71 7.34
CA VAL A 102 -13.78 11.96 6.42
C VAL A 102 -13.64 10.45 6.66
N SER A 103 -14.74 9.70 6.61
CA SER A 103 -14.72 8.24 6.78
C SER A 103 -13.72 7.54 5.85
N THR A 104 -13.18 6.39 6.27
CA THR A 104 -12.21 5.64 5.46
C THR A 104 -12.85 5.14 4.17
N GLU A 105 -14.05 4.57 4.27
CA GLU A 105 -14.83 4.06 3.13
C GLU A 105 -15.15 5.17 2.13
N GLY A 106 -15.64 6.31 2.60
CA GLY A 106 -15.97 7.44 1.73
C GLY A 106 -14.76 7.93 0.94
N VAL A 107 -13.60 8.07 1.58
CA VAL A 107 -12.38 8.51 0.89
C VAL A 107 -11.87 7.50 -0.14
N VAL A 108 -11.99 6.19 0.12
CA VAL A 108 -11.59 5.13 -0.81
C VAL A 108 -12.48 5.17 -2.07
N VAL A 109 -13.80 5.31 -1.89
CA VAL A 109 -14.77 5.44 -2.99
C VAL A 109 -14.52 6.73 -3.79
N THR A 110 -14.39 7.88 -3.12
CA THR A 110 -14.12 9.16 -3.80
C THR A 110 -12.77 9.16 -4.53
N ALA A 111 -11.76 8.48 -3.99
CA ALA A 111 -10.47 8.36 -4.65
C ALA A 111 -10.54 7.48 -5.91
N GLY A 112 -11.48 6.53 -5.96
CA GLY A 112 -11.54 5.47 -6.96
C GLY A 112 -10.38 4.48 -6.83
N VAL A 113 -9.88 4.28 -5.60
CA VAL A 113 -8.73 3.43 -5.30
C VAL A 113 -9.14 2.38 -4.27
N PRO A 114 -9.10 1.08 -4.60
CA PRO A 114 -9.50 0.02 -3.69
C PRO A 114 -8.68 -0.02 -2.39
N PRO A 115 -9.17 -0.71 -1.35
CA PRO A 115 -8.37 -1.08 -0.19
C PRO A 115 -7.09 -1.85 -0.59
N ILE A 116 -5.99 -1.56 0.10
CA ILE A 116 -4.68 -2.13 -0.24
C ILE A 116 -4.60 -3.64 -0.06
N GLU A 117 -5.39 -4.19 0.85
CA GLU A 117 -5.54 -5.65 1.03
C GLU A 117 -6.05 -6.32 -0.25
N LEU A 118 -7.10 -5.75 -0.87
CA LEU A 118 -7.64 -6.27 -2.12
C LEU A 118 -6.64 -6.11 -3.27
N MET A 119 -5.94 -4.97 -3.35
CA MET A 119 -4.90 -4.77 -4.36
C MET A 119 -3.73 -5.77 -4.21
N LEU A 120 -3.39 -6.15 -2.98
CA LEU A 120 -2.37 -7.19 -2.73
C LEU A 120 -2.86 -8.57 -3.17
N GLN A 121 -4.12 -8.89 -2.89
CA GLN A 121 -4.74 -10.13 -3.34
C GLN A 121 -4.78 -10.20 -4.88
N GLU A 122 -5.24 -9.15 -5.54
CA GLU A 122 -5.26 -9.06 -7.01
C GLU A 122 -3.85 -9.27 -7.61
N ARG A 123 -2.83 -8.65 -7.01
CA ARG A 123 -1.43 -8.82 -7.45
C ARG A 123 -0.92 -10.23 -7.22
N TRP A 124 -1.32 -10.85 -6.12
CA TRP A 124 -0.98 -12.24 -5.84
C TRP A 124 -1.65 -13.17 -6.84
N GLU A 125 -2.95 -13.02 -7.12
CA GLU A 125 -3.69 -13.80 -8.12
C GLU A 125 -3.05 -13.70 -9.51
N LYS A 126 -2.70 -12.49 -9.95
CA LYS A 126 -1.97 -12.26 -11.21
C LYS A 126 -0.63 -13.00 -11.27
N ASN A 127 0.13 -12.97 -10.18
CA ASN A 127 1.42 -13.66 -10.10
C ASN A 127 1.29 -15.19 -10.01
N SER A 128 0.18 -15.68 -9.45
CA SER A 128 -0.17 -17.11 -9.38
C SER A 128 -0.65 -17.67 -10.72
N GLY A 129 -0.77 -16.83 -11.76
CA GLY A 129 -1.14 -17.23 -13.12
C GLY A 129 -2.60 -16.99 -13.50
N LEU A 130 -3.40 -16.31 -12.67
CA LEU A 130 -4.75 -15.90 -13.08
C LEU A 130 -4.66 -14.79 -14.13
N ASP A 131 -5.60 -14.79 -15.07
CA ASP A 131 -5.74 -13.71 -16.03
C ASP A 131 -5.98 -12.37 -15.34
N ALA A 132 -5.39 -11.31 -15.91
CA ALA A 132 -5.41 -9.99 -15.33
C ALA A 132 -6.83 -9.39 -15.25
N ARG A 133 -7.72 -9.80 -16.16
CA ARG A 133 -9.13 -9.37 -16.17
C ARG A 133 -9.89 -10.06 -15.04
N THR A 134 -9.76 -11.37 -14.91
CA THR A 134 -10.44 -12.16 -13.87
C THR A 134 -10.01 -11.73 -12.47
N ALA A 135 -8.71 -11.52 -12.23
CA ALA A 135 -8.23 -11.03 -10.94
C ALA A 135 -8.79 -9.64 -10.60
N LYS A 136 -8.99 -8.78 -11.61
CA LYS A 136 -9.60 -7.46 -11.42
C LYS A 136 -11.11 -7.55 -11.17
N GLU A 137 -11.80 -8.46 -11.86
CA GLU A 137 -13.23 -8.73 -11.62
C GLU A 137 -13.45 -9.25 -10.19
N ASN A 138 -12.62 -10.20 -9.72
CA ASN A 138 -12.63 -10.67 -8.33
C ASN A 138 -12.42 -9.54 -7.33
N LEU A 139 -11.45 -8.65 -7.59
CA LEU A 139 -11.20 -7.47 -6.77
C LEU A 139 -12.44 -6.56 -6.72
N MET A 140 -13.06 -6.27 -7.87
CA MET A 140 -14.21 -5.37 -7.93
C MET A 140 -15.40 -5.96 -7.18
N MET A 141 -15.70 -7.25 -7.40
CA MET A 141 -16.74 -7.96 -6.66
C MET A 141 -16.47 -7.89 -5.15
N SER A 142 -15.27 -8.26 -4.71
CA SER A 142 -14.93 -8.21 -3.28
C SER A 142 -14.95 -6.80 -2.67
N TRP A 143 -14.82 -5.75 -3.48
CA TRP A 143 -14.92 -4.37 -3.02
C TRP A 143 -16.37 -3.87 -2.97
N GLU A 144 -17.22 -4.31 -3.90
CA GLU A 144 -18.64 -3.96 -3.94
C GLU A 144 -19.47 -4.66 -2.85
N TYR A 145 -19.12 -5.89 -2.48
CA TYR A 145 -19.85 -6.70 -1.50
C TYR A 145 -19.29 -6.61 -0.06
N LYS A 146 -18.53 -5.56 0.26
CA LYS A 146 -17.89 -5.36 1.57
C LYS A 146 -18.34 -4.06 2.22
#